data_AF-A0A924EPU0-F1
#
_entry.id   AF-A0A924EPU0-F1
#
_cell.length_a   1.000
_cell.length_b   1.000
_cell.length_c   1.000
_cell.angle_alpha   90.00
_cell.angle_beta   90.00
_cell.angle_gamma   90.00
#
_symmetry.space_group_name_H-M   'P 1'
#
loop_
_entity.id
_entity.type
_entity.pdbx_description
1 polymer ?
#
loop_
_entity_poly.entity_id
_entity_poly.type
_entity_poly.pdbx_seq_one_letter_code
_entity_poly.pdbx_strand_id
1 'polypeptide(L)'
;MQYDQLYSFVISELENKLAKNLTYHNVSHTKNVIDNAIFIGEKEQISEHELTLLKSAALLHDVGFLENHLNHESLGCDFAKKHLPDFEYSAQEIDAICKMILATKLPQTPKNHLSEILCDADLFYIGNNEYEIYADKLFSEFKHNEILITQEVWHKRQIDFLNSHHFFTKTAVEEREAKKQENKNYLEYNLKLHSKKSNHRENLQDILSVMLGVIIAAFALKSFLVPNHFFDGGVTGLSLLIHELYDLNLALAIVIFNLPLIIISYFTVGKNFAKKTFLSVLFLGICLWQIPSLDITHDKIIVAIFGGAFLGIGVGLVMRAGAALDGIEVLALYTLKRTSFTITEIILGINIIIFGIAALKFGIETSLYSVLTYFAATKTIDYVVEGIQAFTGVTIISAKSEEIKYQLVNKLGRGITVYKGERGFLPGKYDVSADCDIIYTVITRLEMRKLKNLIYDIDPNAFVFANTIKEASGGIIKSRVKH
;
A
#
# COMPACT_ATOMS: atom_id res chain seq x y z
N MET A 1 39.28 -15.12 33.76
CA MET A 1 38.01 -15.36 33.05
C MET A 1 37.34 -16.64 33.57
N GLN A 2 36.29 -16.50 34.37
CA GLN A 2 35.50 -17.61 34.90
C GLN A 2 34.26 -17.86 34.02
N TYR A 3 34.47 -18.36 32.79
CA TYR A 3 33.42 -18.47 31.77
C TYR A 3 32.21 -19.31 32.20
N ASP A 4 32.41 -20.47 32.85
CA ASP A 4 31.30 -21.37 33.20
C ASP A 4 30.35 -20.76 34.24
N GLN A 5 30.89 -19.93 35.13
CA GLN A 5 30.12 -19.18 36.12
C GLN A 5 29.33 -18.05 35.44
N LEU A 6 29.97 -17.32 34.52
CA LEU A 6 29.32 -16.32 33.69
C LEU A 6 28.18 -16.92 32.85
N TYR A 7 28.41 -18.07 32.22
CA TYR A 7 27.42 -18.81 31.44
C TYR A 7 26.18 -19.12 32.28
N SER A 8 26.39 -19.72 33.46
CA SER A 8 25.30 -20.08 34.36
C SER A 8 24.50 -18.85 34.81
N PHE A 9 25.19 -17.75 35.10
CA PHE A 9 24.56 -16.48 35.49
C PHE A 9 23.71 -15.87 34.35
N VAL A 10 24.29 -15.68 33.16
CA VAL A 10 23.60 -15.02 32.04
C VAL A 10 22.44 -15.85 31.52
N ILE A 11 22.58 -17.17 31.41
CA ILE A 11 21.48 -18.04 30.98
C ILE A 11 20.33 -17.98 31.99
N SER A 12 20.61 -17.95 33.28
CA SER A 12 19.59 -17.78 34.31
C SER A 12 18.87 -16.43 34.20
N GLU A 13 19.60 -15.35 33.92
CA GLU A 13 19.01 -14.03 33.70
C GLU A 13 18.08 -14.02 32.47
N LEU A 14 18.53 -14.58 31.35
CA LEU A 14 17.73 -14.68 30.12
C LEU A 14 16.48 -15.56 30.33
N GLU A 15 16.59 -16.72 30.97
CA GLU A 15 15.46 -17.62 31.23
C GLU A 15 14.39 -16.98 32.12
N ASN A 16 14.79 -16.15 33.09
CA ASN A 16 13.88 -15.56 34.06
C ASN A 16 13.28 -14.22 33.64
N LYS A 17 14.02 -13.40 32.87
CA LYS A 17 13.67 -11.99 32.63
C LYS A 17 13.29 -11.68 31.19
N LEU A 18 13.65 -12.54 30.23
CA LEU A 18 13.40 -12.28 28.81
C LEU A 18 11.92 -12.40 28.47
N ALA A 19 11.43 -11.50 27.62
CA ALA A 19 10.02 -11.42 27.29
C ALA A 19 9.56 -12.64 26.47
N LYS A 20 8.41 -13.24 26.83
CA LYS A 20 7.90 -14.48 26.22
C LYS A 20 7.50 -14.35 24.74
N ASN A 21 7.34 -13.13 24.25
CA ASN A 21 7.02 -12.84 22.85
C ASN A 21 8.25 -12.85 21.93
N LEU A 22 9.48 -12.94 22.47
CA LEU A 22 10.70 -13.08 21.69
C LEU A 22 10.86 -14.53 21.21
N THR A 23 10.26 -14.83 20.07
CA THR A 23 10.25 -16.19 19.49
C THR A 23 11.56 -16.53 18.79
N TYR A 24 12.36 -15.55 18.39
CA TYR A 24 13.69 -15.74 17.82
C TYR A 24 14.79 -15.39 18.82
N HIS A 25 14.83 -14.15 19.32
CA HIS A 25 15.88 -13.68 20.25
C HIS A 25 15.62 -14.25 21.67
N ASN A 26 15.93 -15.53 21.86
CA ASN A 26 15.75 -16.26 23.11
C ASN A 26 16.96 -17.09 23.49
N VAL A 27 16.91 -17.73 24.66
CA VAL A 27 17.98 -18.57 25.21
C VAL A 27 18.46 -19.65 24.23
N SER A 28 17.55 -20.21 23.42
CA SER A 28 17.94 -21.21 22.41
C SER A 28 18.75 -20.58 21.29
N HIS A 29 18.41 -19.36 20.85
CA HIS A 29 19.21 -18.62 19.88
C HIS A 29 20.59 -18.31 20.45
N THR A 30 20.69 -17.77 21.67
CA THR A 30 21.98 -17.49 22.31
C THR A 30 22.88 -18.74 22.40
N LYS A 31 22.32 -19.89 22.79
CA LYS A 31 23.05 -21.17 22.82
C LYS A 31 23.54 -21.58 21.43
N ASN A 32 22.69 -21.47 20.41
CA ASN A 32 23.07 -21.76 19.04
C ASN A 32 24.19 -20.84 18.53
N VAL A 33 24.16 -19.54 18.86
CA VAL A 33 25.22 -18.59 18.47
C VAL A 33 26.54 -18.96 19.14
N ILE A 34 26.53 -19.37 20.40
CA ILE A 34 27.74 -19.89 21.09
C ILE A 34 28.29 -21.12 20.37
N ASP A 35 27.44 -22.10 20.05
CA ASP A 35 27.85 -23.33 19.36
C ASP A 35 28.43 -23.04 17.97
N ASN A 36 27.79 -22.13 17.22
CA ASN A 36 28.28 -21.70 15.91
C ASN A 36 29.62 -20.95 16.02
N ALA A 37 29.76 -20.07 17.03
CA ALA A 37 30.99 -19.33 17.26
C ALA A 37 32.16 -20.25 17.63
N ILE A 38 31.90 -21.30 18.42
CA ILE A 38 32.90 -22.34 18.72
C ILE A 38 33.29 -23.07 17.44
N PHE A 39 32.30 -23.54 16.66
CA PHE A 39 32.55 -24.26 15.41
C PHE A 39 33.40 -23.45 14.42
N ILE A 40 33.05 -22.19 14.20
CA ILE A 40 33.80 -21.31 13.29
C ILE A 40 35.19 -21.01 13.88
N GLY A 41 35.27 -20.67 15.17
CA GLY A 41 36.54 -20.35 15.84
C GLY A 41 37.56 -21.49 15.79
N GLU A 42 37.12 -22.73 16.01
CA GLU A 42 37.98 -23.91 15.91
C GLU A 42 38.50 -24.14 14.49
N LYS A 43 37.65 -23.92 13.47
CA LYS A 43 38.01 -24.05 12.05
C LYS A 43 38.96 -22.94 11.57
N GLU A 44 38.78 -21.74 12.09
CA GLU A 44 39.66 -20.59 11.86
C GLU A 44 40.93 -20.61 12.73
N GLN A 45 41.10 -21.64 13.59
CA GLN A 45 42.29 -21.89 14.40
C GLN A 45 42.63 -20.76 15.39
N ILE A 46 41.61 -20.14 15.99
CA ILE A 46 41.82 -19.13 17.04
C ILE A 46 42.38 -19.77 18.32
N SER A 47 43.08 -18.98 19.15
CA SER A 47 43.64 -19.47 20.41
C SER A 47 42.56 -19.77 21.46
N GLU A 48 42.87 -20.60 22.45
CA GLU A 48 41.95 -20.94 23.56
C GLU A 48 41.48 -19.70 24.35
N HIS A 49 42.38 -18.71 24.50
CA HIS A 49 42.06 -17.44 25.12
C HIS A 49 41.04 -16.65 24.29
N GLU A 50 41.27 -16.53 22.98
CA GLU A 50 40.35 -15.86 22.06
C GLU A 50 39.00 -16.58 21.96
N LEU A 51 38.99 -17.91 21.99
CA LEU A 51 37.77 -18.71 22.03
C LEU A 51 36.94 -18.40 23.29
N THR A 52 37.60 -18.22 24.43
CA THR A 52 36.91 -17.83 25.67
C THR A 52 36.29 -16.44 25.56
N LEU A 53 36.99 -15.48 24.95
CA LEU A 53 36.45 -14.14 24.69
C LEU A 53 35.26 -14.19 23.72
N LEU A 54 35.39 -14.93 22.62
CA LEU A 54 34.36 -15.11 21.62
C LEU A 54 33.11 -15.76 22.20
N LYS A 55 33.25 -16.84 22.98
CA LYS A 55 32.15 -17.47 23.70
C LYS A 55 31.45 -16.52 24.67
N SER A 56 32.22 -15.64 25.33
CA SER A 56 31.68 -14.62 26.25
C SER A 56 30.89 -13.56 25.49
N ALA A 57 31.38 -13.10 24.34
CA ALA A 57 30.66 -12.16 23.47
C ALA A 57 29.39 -12.79 22.88
N ALA A 58 29.46 -14.03 22.39
CA ALA A 58 28.31 -14.79 21.91
C ALA A 58 27.24 -15.00 22.98
N LEU A 59 27.64 -15.22 24.24
CA LEU A 59 26.71 -15.32 25.36
C LEU A 59 25.98 -13.99 25.66
N LEU A 60 26.65 -12.86 25.44
CA LEU A 60 26.19 -11.54 25.85
C LEU A 60 25.59 -10.69 24.73
N HIS A 61 25.72 -11.07 23.46
CA HIS A 61 25.36 -10.21 22.31
C HIS A 61 23.90 -9.71 22.37
N ASP A 62 22.98 -10.58 22.78
CA ASP A 62 21.54 -10.32 22.85
C ASP A 62 21.02 -9.98 24.25
N VAL A 63 21.89 -9.89 25.27
CA VAL A 63 21.42 -9.66 26.65
C VAL A 63 20.71 -8.31 26.81
N GLY A 64 20.97 -7.35 25.92
CA GLY A 64 20.27 -6.06 25.89
C GLY A 64 18.76 -6.16 25.65
N PHE A 65 18.27 -7.26 25.07
CA PHE A 65 16.83 -7.51 24.92
C PHE A 65 16.08 -7.63 26.27
N LEU A 66 16.80 -7.81 27.39
CA LEU A 66 16.23 -7.73 28.74
C LEU A 66 15.70 -6.32 29.07
N GLU A 67 16.25 -5.29 28.44
CA GLU A 67 15.88 -3.89 28.70
C GLU A 67 15.13 -3.27 27.52
N ASN A 68 15.68 -3.36 26.32
CA ASN A 68 15.08 -2.75 25.13
C ASN A 68 15.55 -3.45 23.84
N HIS A 69 14.65 -3.55 22.86
CA HIS A 69 14.95 -4.03 21.52
C HIS A 69 15.75 -3.01 20.69
N LEU A 70 15.53 -1.71 20.91
CA LEU A 70 16.25 -0.63 20.23
C LEU A 70 17.64 -0.44 20.87
N ASN A 71 18.70 -0.68 20.09
CA ASN A 71 20.11 -0.62 20.52
C ASN A 71 20.50 -1.66 21.59
N HIS A 72 19.94 -2.86 21.51
CA HIS A 72 20.24 -3.97 22.42
C HIS A 72 21.74 -4.31 22.45
N GLU A 73 22.50 -4.08 21.38
CA GLU A 73 23.95 -4.35 21.34
C GLU A 73 24.72 -3.39 22.27
N SER A 74 24.30 -2.12 22.33
CA SER A 74 24.90 -1.14 23.25
C SER A 74 24.56 -1.48 24.70
N LEU A 75 23.32 -1.87 24.96
CA LEU A 75 22.87 -2.30 26.29
C LEU A 75 23.57 -3.59 26.72
N GLY A 76 23.83 -4.51 25.78
CA GLY A 76 24.63 -5.71 26.03
C GLY A 76 26.07 -5.38 26.42
N CYS A 77 26.65 -4.34 25.82
CA CYS A 77 27.97 -3.85 26.23
C CYS A 77 27.97 -3.23 27.64
N ASP A 78 26.92 -2.48 27.99
CA ASP A 78 26.79 -1.90 29.33
C ASP A 78 26.59 -2.99 30.38
N PHE A 79 25.82 -4.03 30.05
CA PHE A 79 25.69 -5.24 30.87
C PHE A 79 27.04 -5.94 31.04
N ALA A 80 27.80 -6.13 29.96
CA ALA A 80 29.12 -6.74 29.97
C ALA A 80 30.10 -5.96 30.87
N LYS A 81 30.19 -4.64 30.73
CA LYS A 81 31.06 -3.78 31.56
C LYS A 81 30.71 -3.83 33.04
N LYS A 82 29.42 -3.99 33.36
CA LYS A 82 28.93 -4.06 34.72
C LYS A 82 29.25 -5.39 35.39
N HIS A 83 29.10 -6.51 34.68
CA HIS A 83 29.11 -7.84 35.27
C HIS A 83 30.40 -8.64 35.03
N LEU A 84 31.09 -8.46 33.91
CA LEU A 84 32.32 -9.20 33.61
C LEU A 84 33.46 -9.02 34.64
N PRO A 85 33.63 -7.87 35.32
CA PRO A 85 34.62 -7.74 36.40
C PRO A 85 34.44 -8.76 37.53
N ASP A 86 33.19 -9.15 37.83
CA ASP A 86 32.86 -10.12 38.88
C ASP A 86 33.33 -11.55 38.54
N PHE A 87 33.65 -11.81 37.27
CA PHE A 87 34.10 -13.11 36.74
C PHE A 87 35.57 -13.09 36.30
N GLU A 88 36.37 -12.19 36.87
CA GLU A 88 37.82 -12.07 36.63
C GLU A 88 38.18 -11.79 35.15
N TYR A 89 37.39 -10.94 34.48
CA TYR A 89 37.77 -10.37 33.18
C TYR A 89 38.47 -9.02 33.39
N SER A 90 39.58 -8.82 32.71
CA SER A 90 40.31 -7.57 32.66
C SER A 90 39.60 -6.53 31.80
N ALA A 91 39.93 -5.25 32.00
CA ALA A 91 39.34 -4.15 31.22
C ALA A 91 39.59 -4.29 29.70
N GLN A 92 40.73 -4.87 29.30
CA GLN A 92 41.07 -5.09 27.88
C GLN A 92 40.20 -6.18 27.26
N GLU A 93 39.96 -7.27 27.99
CA GLU A 93 39.07 -8.37 27.57
C GLU A 93 37.62 -7.90 27.45
N ILE A 94 37.15 -7.09 28.41
CA ILE A 94 35.81 -6.48 28.37
C ILE A 94 35.65 -5.58 27.14
N ASP A 95 36.63 -4.73 26.85
CA ASP A 95 36.61 -3.88 25.66
C ASP A 95 36.59 -4.69 24.35
N ALA A 96 37.35 -5.80 24.30
CA ALA A 96 37.31 -6.72 23.17
C ALA A 96 35.91 -7.36 22.99
N ILE A 97 35.30 -7.83 24.09
CA ILE A 97 33.93 -8.39 24.10
C ILE A 97 32.91 -7.36 23.62
N CYS A 98 32.96 -6.13 24.13
CA CYS A 98 32.07 -5.06 23.69
C CYS A 98 32.24 -4.75 22.20
N LYS A 99 33.47 -4.74 21.68
CA LYS A 99 33.71 -4.52 20.23
C LYS A 99 33.08 -5.60 19.37
N MET A 100 33.13 -6.86 19.81
CA MET A 100 32.46 -7.96 19.11
C MET A 100 30.93 -7.81 19.15
N ILE A 101 30.34 -7.53 20.32
CA ILE A 101 28.89 -7.33 20.47
C ILE A 101 28.41 -6.17 19.60
N LEU A 102 29.11 -5.02 19.60
CA LEU A 102 28.72 -3.88 18.78
C LEU A 102 28.81 -4.16 17.27
N ALA A 103 29.63 -5.13 16.85
CA ALA A 103 29.78 -5.49 15.45
C ALA A 103 28.58 -6.27 14.90
N THR A 104 27.80 -6.95 15.74
CA THR A 104 26.60 -7.73 15.31
C THR A 104 25.46 -6.82 14.86
N LYS A 105 25.48 -5.54 15.24
CA LYS A 105 24.50 -4.54 14.83
C LYS A 105 24.40 -4.43 13.32
N LEU A 106 23.18 -4.57 12.79
CA LEU A 106 22.92 -4.48 11.35
C LEU A 106 22.94 -3.03 10.83
N PRO A 107 23.59 -2.74 9.69
CA PRO A 107 24.45 -3.64 8.91
C PRO A 107 25.79 -3.92 9.64
N GLN A 108 26.20 -5.19 9.66
CA GLN A 108 27.41 -5.63 10.37
C GLN A 108 28.67 -4.98 9.80
N THR A 109 29.53 -4.48 10.68
CA THR A 109 30.80 -3.83 10.31
C THR A 109 31.98 -4.28 11.19
N PRO A 110 32.31 -5.58 11.20
CA PRO A 110 33.39 -6.11 12.03
C PRO A 110 34.73 -5.45 11.72
N LYS A 111 35.55 -5.26 12.76
CA LYS A 111 36.87 -4.60 12.68
C LYS A 111 38.05 -5.52 12.91
N ASN A 112 37.79 -6.73 13.41
CA ASN A 112 38.79 -7.74 13.69
C ASN A 112 38.19 -9.12 13.47
N HIS A 113 39.06 -10.13 13.43
CA HIS A 113 38.68 -11.49 13.09
C HIS A 113 37.67 -12.11 14.07
N LEU A 114 37.78 -11.86 15.38
CA LEU A 114 36.79 -12.37 16.34
C LEU A 114 35.40 -11.75 16.15
N SER A 115 35.35 -10.48 15.73
CA SER A 115 34.08 -9.82 15.37
C SER A 115 33.50 -10.40 14.08
N GLU A 116 34.33 -10.73 13.09
CA GLU A 116 33.90 -11.45 11.88
C GLU A 116 33.27 -12.80 12.24
N ILE A 117 33.93 -13.56 13.10
CA ILE A 117 33.43 -14.86 13.58
C ILE A 117 32.09 -14.70 14.30
N LEU A 118 31.95 -13.72 15.19
CA LEU A 118 30.69 -13.51 15.92
C LEU A 118 29.54 -13.09 14.98
N CYS A 119 29.81 -12.17 14.05
CA CYS A 119 28.82 -11.75 13.05
C CYS A 119 28.31 -12.93 12.22
N ASP A 120 29.22 -13.81 11.78
CA ASP A 120 28.88 -15.00 11.02
C ASP A 120 28.13 -16.04 11.87
N ALA A 121 28.50 -16.20 13.15
CA ALA A 121 27.87 -17.14 14.08
C ALA A 121 26.43 -16.77 14.42
N ASP A 122 26.16 -15.47 14.55
CA ASP A 122 24.83 -14.90 14.81
C ASP A 122 23.87 -15.17 13.64
N LEU A 123 24.32 -14.90 12.41
CA LEU A 123 23.53 -15.08 11.19
C LEU A 123 23.73 -16.45 10.52
N PHE A 124 24.37 -17.40 11.18
CA PHE A 124 24.74 -18.69 10.59
C PHE A 124 23.55 -19.48 10.03
N TYR A 125 22.37 -19.29 10.64
CA TYR A 125 21.13 -19.96 10.26
C TYR A 125 20.67 -19.65 8.82
N ILE A 126 21.08 -18.51 8.24
CA ILE A 126 20.64 -18.11 6.89
C ILE A 126 21.15 -19.07 5.81
N GLY A 127 22.25 -19.79 6.10
CA GLY A 127 22.82 -20.82 5.26
C GLY A 127 22.54 -22.24 5.75
N ASN A 128 21.52 -22.46 6.58
CA ASN A 128 21.13 -23.80 7.04
C ASN A 128 19.84 -24.28 6.35
N ASN A 129 19.56 -25.58 6.42
CA ASN A 129 18.30 -26.18 5.94
C ASN A 129 17.08 -25.77 6.77
N GLU A 130 17.29 -25.32 8.00
CA GLU A 130 16.24 -24.87 8.92
C GLU A 130 15.92 -23.38 8.77
N TYR A 131 16.44 -22.71 7.74
CA TYR A 131 16.28 -21.27 7.52
C TYR A 131 14.83 -20.79 7.67
N GLU A 132 13.87 -21.50 7.08
CA GLU A 132 12.45 -21.15 7.17
C GLU A 132 11.93 -21.14 8.60
N ILE A 133 12.35 -22.10 9.43
CA ILE A 133 11.91 -22.21 10.84
C ILE A 133 12.38 -20.97 11.62
N TYR A 134 13.63 -20.57 11.43
CA TYR A 134 14.19 -19.39 12.09
C TYR A 134 13.60 -18.09 11.54
N ALA A 135 13.41 -18.00 10.22
CA ALA A 135 12.75 -16.86 9.60
C ALA A 135 11.30 -16.71 10.06
N ASP A 136 10.56 -17.81 10.28
CA ASP A 136 9.19 -17.79 10.79
C ASP A 136 9.11 -17.41 12.28
N LYS A 137 10.10 -17.83 13.07
CA LYS A 137 10.26 -17.36 14.46
C LYS A 137 10.51 -15.86 14.49
N LEU A 138 11.39 -15.35 13.63
CA LEU A 138 11.66 -13.91 13.55
C LEU A 138 10.43 -13.15 13.03
N PHE A 139 9.72 -13.70 12.05
CA PHE A 139 8.46 -13.13 11.56
C PHE A 139 7.41 -13.02 12.67
N SER A 140 7.28 -14.05 13.51
CA SER A 140 6.33 -14.07 14.62
C SER A 140 6.63 -13.00 15.66
N GLU A 141 7.92 -12.76 15.92
CA GLU A 141 8.39 -11.73 16.83
C GLU A 141 8.11 -10.32 16.27
N PHE A 142 8.45 -10.09 14.99
CA PHE A 142 8.16 -8.83 14.31
C PHE A 142 6.67 -8.54 14.22
N LYS A 143 5.83 -9.57 14.04
CA LYS A 143 4.36 -9.43 14.03
C LYS A 143 3.80 -9.04 15.40
N HIS A 144 4.52 -9.36 16.48
CA HIS A 144 4.13 -8.98 17.84
C HIS A 144 4.56 -7.55 18.17
N ASN A 145 5.75 -7.14 17.73
CA ASN A 145 6.36 -5.84 18.05
C ASN A 145 6.05 -4.74 17.00
N GLU A 146 5.56 -5.08 15.81
CA GLU A 146 5.15 -4.16 14.73
C GLU A 146 3.84 -4.57 14.02
N ILE A 147 3.17 -3.58 13.42
CA ILE A 147 1.91 -3.66 12.67
C ILE A 147 1.98 -4.63 11.48
N LEU A 148 0.97 -5.51 11.34
CA LEU A 148 0.51 -6.22 10.12
C LEU A 148 1.52 -6.34 8.95
N ILE A 149 2.63 -7.05 9.18
CA ILE A 149 3.51 -7.49 8.09
C ILE A 149 2.83 -8.68 7.41
N THR A 150 2.44 -8.51 6.14
CA THR A 150 1.99 -9.65 5.32
C THR A 150 3.17 -10.56 4.98
N GLN A 151 2.90 -11.85 4.77
CA GLN A 151 3.93 -12.83 4.42
C GLN A 151 4.69 -12.45 3.12
N GLU A 152 4.03 -11.78 2.18
CA GLU A 152 4.66 -11.29 0.94
C GLU A 152 5.71 -10.20 1.21
N VAL A 153 5.36 -9.21 2.04
CA VAL A 153 6.29 -8.15 2.48
C VAL A 153 7.44 -8.76 3.28
N TRP A 154 7.16 -9.75 4.13
CA TRP A 154 8.20 -10.47 4.88
C TRP A 154 9.19 -11.17 3.96
N HIS A 155 8.71 -11.96 2.98
CA HIS A 155 9.58 -12.65 2.03
C HIS A 155 10.44 -11.67 1.22
N LYS A 156 9.89 -10.52 0.83
CA LYS A 156 10.66 -9.50 0.13
C LYS A 156 11.79 -8.94 0.99
N ARG A 157 11.50 -8.60 2.26
CA ARG A 157 12.53 -8.14 3.22
C ARG A 157 13.62 -9.19 3.43
N GLN A 158 13.24 -10.47 3.52
CA GLN A 158 14.19 -11.58 3.62
C GLN A 158 15.10 -11.68 2.39
N ILE A 159 14.54 -11.59 1.17
CA ILE A 159 15.33 -11.58 -0.07
C ILE A 159 16.30 -10.39 -0.10
N ASP A 160 15.83 -9.19 0.24
CA ASP A 160 16.66 -7.98 0.29
C ASP A 160 17.80 -8.13 1.31
N PHE A 161 17.49 -8.68 2.49
CA PHE A 161 18.49 -8.98 3.52
C PHE A 161 19.55 -9.97 3.02
N LEU A 162 19.15 -11.13 2.48
CA LEU A 162 20.05 -12.15 1.94
C LEU A 162 20.93 -11.62 0.79
N ASN A 163 20.43 -10.66 0.01
CA ASN A 163 21.19 -9.99 -1.05
C ASN A 163 22.25 -9.03 -0.52
N SER A 164 21.91 -8.28 0.54
CA SER A 164 22.82 -7.30 1.14
C SER A 164 23.88 -7.92 2.05
N HIS A 165 23.56 -9.09 2.62
CA HIS A 165 24.43 -9.82 3.54
C HIS A 165 25.55 -10.57 2.83
N HIS A 166 26.73 -10.63 3.44
CA HIS A 166 27.84 -11.52 3.07
C HIS A 166 28.46 -12.09 4.35
N PHE A 167 28.96 -13.34 4.27
CA PHE A 167 29.76 -13.92 5.35
C PHE A 167 31.19 -13.35 5.31
N PHE A 168 31.82 -13.21 6.47
CA PHE A 168 33.14 -12.59 6.62
C PHE A 168 34.28 -13.61 6.68
N THR A 169 34.10 -14.68 7.44
CA THR A 169 35.10 -15.73 7.66
C THR A 169 35.15 -16.70 6.49
N LYS A 170 36.32 -17.29 6.28
CA LYS A 170 36.50 -18.30 5.23
C LYS A 170 35.59 -19.51 5.48
N THR A 171 35.49 -19.94 6.73
CA THR A 171 34.66 -21.07 7.17
C THR A 171 33.18 -20.83 6.86
N ALA A 172 32.62 -19.68 7.23
CA ALA A 172 31.20 -19.42 6.97
C ALA A 172 30.92 -19.27 5.46
N VAL A 173 31.82 -18.67 4.69
CA VAL A 173 31.70 -18.61 3.22
C VAL A 173 31.66 -20.02 2.62
N GLU A 174 32.59 -20.90 3.00
CA GLU A 174 32.66 -22.27 2.50
C GLU A 174 31.45 -23.13 2.93
N GLU A 175 31.01 -22.99 4.17
CA GLU A 175 29.99 -23.85 4.78
C GLU A 175 28.55 -23.37 4.53
N ARG A 176 28.32 -22.07 4.29
CA ARG A 176 26.97 -21.46 4.34
C ARG A 176 26.57 -20.68 3.10
N GLU A 177 27.50 -20.12 2.32
CA GLU A 177 27.13 -19.25 1.20
C GLU A 177 26.33 -20.01 0.12
N ALA A 178 26.70 -21.24 -0.21
CA ALA A 178 25.97 -22.04 -1.20
C ALA A 178 24.50 -22.27 -0.80
N LYS A 179 24.26 -22.64 0.47
CA LYS A 179 22.91 -22.89 0.97
C LYS A 179 22.11 -21.61 1.15
N LYS A 180 22.74 -20.51 1.56
CA LYS A 180 22.13 -19.17 1.60
C LYS A 180 21.59 -18.76 0.22
N GLN A 181 22.36 -19.02 -0.86
CA GLN A 181 21.89 -18.77 -2.23
C GLN A 181 20.72 -19.68 -2.62
N GLU A 182 20.73 -20.95 -2.21
CA GLU A 182 19.60 -21.87 -2.42
C GLU A 182 18.32 -21.37 -1.73
N ASN A 183 18.42 -20.98 -0.45
CA ASN A 183 17.32 -20.44 0.35
C ASN A 183 16.75 -19.16 -0.29
N LYS A 184 17.63 -18.26 -0.74
CA LYS A 184 17.23 -17.05 -1.48
C LYS A 184 16.48 -17.39 -2.77
N ASN A 185 17.02 -18.29 -3.60
CA ASN A 185 16.41 -18.68 -4.86
C ASN A 185 15.03 -19.32 -4.65
N TYR A 186 14.88 -20.11 -3.59
CA TYR A 186 13.60 -20.68 -3.16
C TYR A 186 12.58 -19.60 -2.81
N LEU A 187 12.96 -18.60 -1.99
CA LEU A 187 12.10 -17.47 -1.66
C LEU A 187 11.68 -16.67 -2.90
N GLU A 188 12.62 -16.36 -3.80
CA GLU A 188 12.33 -15.63 -5.05
C GLU A 188 11.37 -16.41 -5.95
N TYR A 189 11.52 -17.73 -6.05
CA TYR A 189 10.63 -18.60 -6.82
C TYR A 189 9.21 -18.59 -6.24
N ASN A 190 9.06 -18.74 -4.93
CA ASN A 190 7.77 -18.72 -4.25
C ASN A 190 7.07 -17.36 -4.38
N LEU A 191 7.81 -16.26 -4.29
CA LEU A 191 7.28 -14.92 -4.49
C LEU A 191 6.72 -14.74 -5.92
N LYS A 192 7.46 -15.21 -6.93
CA LYS A 192 7.01 -15.21 -8.34
C LYS A 192 5.75 -16.04 -8.56
N LEU A 193 5.64 -17.20 -7.91
CA LEU A 193 4.45 -18.06 -7.99
C LEU A 193 3.21 -17.39 -7.37
N HIS A 194 3.37 -16.77 -6.19
CA HIS A 194 2.27 -16.07 -5.53
C HIS A 194 1.81 -14.85 -6.32
N SER A 195 2.74 -14.07 -6.87
CA SER A 195 2.45 -12.95 -7.77
C SER A 195 1.63 -13.39 -9.00
N LYS A 196 2.01 -14.50 -9.64
CA LYS A 196 1.26 -15.07 -10.78
C LYS A 196 -0.17 -15.49 -10.40
N LYS A 197 -0.37 -16.12 -9.23
CA LYS A 197 -1.70 -16.51 -8.76
C LYS A 197 -2.59 -15.30 -8.43
N SER A 198 -2.04 -14.25 -7.81
CA SER A 198 -2.79 -12.99 -7.55
C SER A 198 -3.25 -12.36 -8.86
N ASN A 199 -2.32 -12.25 -9.81
CA ASN A 199 -2.57 -11.66 -11.12
C ASN A 199 -3.67 -12.42 -11.90
N HIS A 200 -3.76 -13.75 -11.78
CA HIS A 200 -4.82 -14.52 -12.45
C HIS A 200 -6.21 -14.29 -11.82
N ARG A 201 -6.28 -14.17 -10.49
CA ARG A 201 -7.53 -13.89 -9.77
C ARG A 201 -8.03 -12.46 -10.06
N GLU A 202 -7.13 -11.49 -10.09
CA GLU A 202 -7.42 -10.10 -10.45
C GLU A 202 -7.93 -10.00 -11.89
N ASN A 203 -7.29 -10.69 -12.84
CA ASN A 203 -7.75 -10.73 -14.22
C ASN A 203 -9.15 -11.35 -14.38
N LEU A 204 -9.51 -12.38 -13.60
CA LEU A 204 -10.85 -12.97 -13.64
C LEU A 204 -11.91 -12.01 -13.08
N GLN A 205 -11.60 -11.32 -11.98
CA GLN A 205 -12.49 -10.32 -11.38
C GLN A 205 -12.74 -9.15 -12.34
N ASP A 206 -11.69 -8.71 -13.04
CA ASP A 206 -11.79 -7.68 -14.08
C ASP A 206 -12.71 -8.12 -15.21
N ILE A 207 -12.52 -9.33 -15.74
CA ILE A 207 -13.36 -9.86 -16.84
C ILE A 207 -14.83 -9.92 -16.43
N LEU A 208 -15.12 -10.46 -15.24
CA LEU A 208 -16.49 -10.53 -14.73
C LEU A 208 -17.10 -9.14 -14.52
N SER A 209 -16.32 -8.18 -14.02
CA SER A 209 -16.76 -6.80 -13.81
C SER A 209 -17.06 -6.10 -15.14
N VAL A 210 -16.22 -6.32 -16.18
CA VAL A 210 -16.47 -5.81 -17.53
C VAL A 210 -17.75 -6.41 -18.11
N MET A 211 -17.90 -7.74 -18.05
CA MET A 211 -19.08 -8.40 -18.62
C MET A 211 -20.37 -7.91 -17.96
N LEU A 212 -20.40 -7.88 -16.63
CA LEU A 212 -21.55 -7.39 -15.88
C LEU A 212 -21.83 -5.92 -16.18
N GLY A 213 -20.79 -5.08 -16.18
CA GLY A 213 -20.91 -3.66 -16.45
C GLY A 213 -21.46 -3.36 -17.85
N VAL A 214 -20.99 -4.07 -18.88
CA VAL A 214 -21.49 -3.95 -20.25
C VAL A 214 -22.97 -4.34 -20.34
N ILE A 215 -23.37 -5.45 -19.70
CA ILE A 215 -24.77 -5.91 -19.71
C ILE A 215 -25.69 -4.88 -19.04
N ILE A 216 -25.27 -4.32 -17.90
CA ILE A 216 -26.04 -3.29 -17.19
C ILE A 216 -26.16 -2.01 -18.04
N ALA A 217 -25.07 -1.57 -18.68
CA ALA A 217 -25.09 -0.41 -19.56
C ALA A 217 -26.01 -0.62 -20.78
N ALA A 218 -25.94 -1.80 -21.41
CA ALA A 218 -26.82 -2.16 -22.52
C ALA A 218 -28.29 -2.18 -22.10
N PHE A 219 -28.59 -2.73 -20.91
CA PHE A 219 -29.92 -2.72 -20.33
C PHE A 219 -30.43 -1.29 -20.09
N ALA A 220 -29.60 -0.40 -19.54
CA ALA A 220 -29.95 0.99 -19.32
C ALA A 220 -30.32 1.71 -20.63
N LEU A 221 -29.49 1.52 -21.67
CA LEU A 221 -29.72 2.11 -22.99
C LEU A 221 -31.01 1.60 -23.62
N LYS A 222 -31.21 0.27 -23.66
CA LYS A 222 -32.37 -0.35 -24.33
C LYS A 222 -33.69 -0.22 -23.60
N SER A 223 -33.65 -0.09 -22.27
CA SER A 223 -34.87 -0.14 -21.45
C SER A 223 -35.35 1.21 -20.96
N PHE A 224 -34.47 2.21 -20.94
CA PHE A 224 -34.79 3.56 -20.46
C PHE A 224 -34.52 4.63 -21.52
N LEU A 225 -33.28 4.74 -21.99
CA LEU A 225 -32.86 5.90 -22.78
C LEU A 225 -33.45 5.88 -24.20
N VAL A 226 -33.24 4.80 -24.95
CA VAL A 226 -33.68 4.68 -26.36
C VAL A 226 -35.21 4.81 -26.49
N PRO A 227 -36.06 4.08 -25.74
CA PRO A 227 -37.52 4.19 -25.89
C PRO A 227 -38.09 5.58 -25.58
N ASN A 228 -37.37 6.40 -24.80
CA ASN A 228 -37.83 7.71 -24.37
C ASN A 228 -37.07 8.88 -25.04
N HIS A 229 -36.23 8.59 -26.04
CA HIS A 229 -35.38 9.57 -26.74
C HIS A 229 -34.49 10.40 -25.80
N PHE A 230 -34.00 9.79 -24.71
CA PHE A 230 -33.09 10.46 -23.79
C PHE A 230 -31.64 10.19 -24.20
N PHE A 231 -30.84 11.25 -24.13
CA PHE A 231 -29.45 11.22 -24.54
C PHE A 231 -28.54 11.20 -23.31
N ASP A 232 -27.48 10.41 -23.39
CA ASP A 232 -26.33 10.51 -22.49
C ASP A 232 -25.35 11.60 -22.98
N GLY A 233 -24.24 11.79 -22.27
CA GLY A 233 -23.12 12.61 -22.74
C GLY A 233 -22.11 11.83 -23.58
N GLY A 234 -21.06 12.52 -24.03
CA GLY A 234 -19.89 11.90 -24.65
C GLY A 234 -20.17 11.21 -25.99
N VAL A 235 -19.47 10.11 -26.24
CA VAL A 235 -19.62 9.31 -27.46
C VAL A 235 -20.96 8.59 -27.47
N THR A 236 -21.41 8.09 -26.32
CA THR A 236 -22.69 7.37 -26.23
C THR A 236 -23.85 8.30 -26.58
N GLY A 237 -23.83 9.53 -26.06
CA GLY A 237 -24.76 10.59 -26.42
C GLY A 237 -24.76 10.93 -27.90
N LEU A 238 -23.56 11.08 -28.49
CA LEU A 238 -23.41 11.33 -29.93
C LEU A 238 -23.97 10.16 -30.76
N SER A 239 -23.70 8.92 -30.37
CA SER A 239 -24.21 7.73 -31.05
C SER A 239 -25.74 7.64 -30.99
N LEU A 240 -26.33 7.95 -29.83
CA LEU A 240 -27.79 8.04 -29.67
C LEU A 240 -28.38 9.14 -30.55
N LEU A 241 -27.76 10.33 -30.57
CA LEU A 241 -28.24 11.43 -31.40
C LEU A 241 -28.22 11.10 -32.90
N ILE A 242 -27.16 10.45 -33.38
CA ILE A 242 -27.07 10.02 -34.77
C ILE A 242 -28.05 8.88 -35.09
N HIS A 243 -28.29 7.97 -34.14
CA HIS A 243 -29.31 6.94 -34.28
C HIS A 243 -30.70 7.55 -34.49
N GLU A 244 -31.08 8.53 -33.67
CA GLU A 244 -32.41 9.16 -33.72
C GLU A 244 -32.61 10.11 -34.91
N LEU A 245 -31.53 10.69 -35.45
CA LEU A 245 -31.63 11.63 -36.57
C LEU A 245 -31.54 10.97 -37.95
N TYR A 246 -30.84 9.84 -38.06
CA TYR A 246 -30.49 9.22 -39.34
C TYR A 246 -30.83 7.73 -39.40
N ASP A 247 -31.53 7.19 -38.40
CA ASP A 247 -31.89 5.77 -38.27
C ASP A 247 -30.68 4.81 -38.34
N LEU A 248 -29.48 5.33 -38.08
CA LEU A 248 -28.25 4.55 -38.11
C LEU A 248 -28.24 3.58 -36.93
N ASN A 249 -27.88 2.32 -37.16
CA ASN A 249 -27.88 1.31 -36.09
C ASN A 249 -27.02 1.74 -34.89
N LEU A 250 -27.63 1.89 -33.71
CA LEU A 250 -26.97 2.38 -32.50
C LEU A 250 -25.70 1.58 -32.13
N ALA A 251 -25.74 0.27 -32.26
CA ALA A 251 -24.57 -0.58 -31.95
C ALA A 251 -23.39 -0.25 -32.87
N LEU A 252 -23.66 -0.02 -34.16
CA LEU A 252 -22.63 0.38 -35.12
C LEU A 252 -22.11 1.80 -34.82
N ALA A 253 -23.00 2.74 -34.51
CA ALA A 253 -22.65 4.11 -34.16
C ALA A 253 -21.66 4.16 -32.99
N ILE A 254 -21.93 3.38 -31.93
CA ILE A 254 -21.10 3.32 -30.71
C ILE A 254 -19.70 2.79 -31.04
N VAL A 255 -19.60 1.71 -31.82
CA VAL A 255 -18.30 1.11 -32.17
C VAL A 255 -17.49 2.06 -33.05
N ILE A 256 -18.10 2.68 -34.05
CA ILE A 256 -17.41 3.57 -34.99
C ILE A 256 -16.91 4.83 -34.27
N PHE A 257 -17.77 5.51 -33.50
CA PHE A 257 -17.38 6.77 -32.87
C PHE A 257 -16.41 6.59 -31.70
N ASN A 258 -16.36 5.41 -31.07
CA ASN A 258 -15.33 5.11 -30.07
C ASN A 258 -13.97 4.74 -30.68
N LEU A 259 -13.90 4.30 -31.93
CA LEU A 259 -12.65 3.81 -32.55
C LEU A 259 -11.51 4.86 -32.51
N PRO A 260 -11.73 6.15 -32.86
CA PRO A 260 -10.66 7.16 -32.77
C PRO A 260 -10.12 7.33 -31.35
N LEU A 261 -10.98 7.25 -30.34
CA LEU A 261 -10.61 7.44 -28.94
C LEU A 261 -9.89 6.23 -28.38
N ILE A 262 -10.29 5.02 -28.80
CA ILE A 262 -9.56 3.78 -28.51
C ILE A 262 -8.14 3.86 -29.06
N ILE A 263 -7.98 4.33 -30.30
CA ILE A 263 -6.66 4.54 -30.92
C ILE A 263 -5.84 5.55 -30.11
N ILE A 264 -6.42 6.68 -29.72
CA ILE A 264 -5.73 7.67 -28.87
C ILE A 264 -5.32 7.03 -27.54
N SER A 265 -6.21 6.28 -26.89
CA SER A 265 -5.95 5.65 -25.58
C SER A 265 -4.83 4.60 -25.62
N TYR A 266 -4.59 3.98 -26.78
CA TYR A 266 -3.48 3.07 -26.98
C TYR A 266 -2.12 3.77 -26.81
N PHE A 267 -2.03 5.03 -27.25
CA PHE A 267 -0.83 5.84 -27.15
C PHE A 267 -0.73 6.63 -25.84
N THR A 268 -1.85 7.03 -25.23
CA THR A 268 -1.84 7.86 -24.01
C THR A 268 -1.92 7.05 -22.71
N VAL A 269 -2.74 6.00 -22.65
CA VAL A 269 -2.99 5.21 -21.43
C VAL A 269 -2.23 3.88 -21.46
N GLY A 270 -2.30 3.17 -22.59
CA GLY A 270 -1.51 1.96 -22.82
C GLY A 270 -2.26 0.87 -23.58
N LYS A 271 -1.49 -0.11 -24.06
CA LYS A 271 -1.98 -1.18 -24.96
C LYS A 271 -3.04 -2.07 -24.32
N ASN A 272 -2.89 -2.41 -23.05
CA ASN A 272 -3.83 -3.31 -22.35
C ASN A 272 -5.19 -2.63 -22.13
N PHE A 273 -5.17 -1.36 -21.72
CA PHE A 273 -6.38 -0.54 -21.58
C PHE A 273 -7.12 -0.45 -22.92
N ALA A 274 -6.44 -0.06 -24.00
CA ALA A 274 -7.06 0.08 -25.31
C ALA A 274 -7.69 -1.23 -25.83
N LYS A 275 -7.01 -2.38 -25.63
CA LYS A 275 -7.56 -3.70 -25.98
C LYS A 275 -8.81 -4.05 -25.17
N LYS A 276 -8.77 -3.87 -23.84
CA LYS A 276 -9.93 -4.13 -22.96
C LYS A 276 -11.10 -3.22 -23.34
N THR A 277 -10.85 -1.93 -23.58
CA THR A 277 -11.85 -0.95 -24.04
C THR A 277 -12.46 -1.36 -25.38
N PHE A 278 -11.64 -1.71 -26.38
CA PHE A 278 -12.16 -2.17 -27.67
C PHE A 278 -13.07 -3.39 -27.54
N LEU A 279 -12.66 -4.39 -26.76
CA LEU A 279 -13.48 -5.58 -26.51
C LEU A 279 -14.78 -5.24 -25.75
N SER A 280 -14.72 -4.31 -24.80
CA SER A 280 -15.89 -3.86 -24.02
C SER A 280 -16.90 -3.12 -24.90
N VAL A 281 -16.43 -2.19 -25.75
CA VAL A 281 -17.27 -1.44 -26.70
C VAL A 281 -17.86 -2.37 -27.76
N LEU A 282 -17.08 -3.31 -28.28
CA LEU A 282 -17.59 -4.33 -29.21
C LEU A 282 -18.66 -5.20 -28.55
N PHE A 283 -18.42 -5.65 -27.32
CA PHE A 283 -19.39 -6.43 -26.56
C PHE A 283 -20.67 -5.64 -26.25
N LEU A 284 -20.54 -4.34 -25.93
CA LEU A 284 -21.69 -3.45 -25.78
C LEU A 284 -22.51 -3.37 -27.07
N GLY A 285 -21.86 -3.20 -28.22
CA GLY A 285 -22.53 -3.24 -29.52
C GLY A 285 -23.28 -4.56 -29.76
N ILE A 286 -22.67 -5.70 -29.43
CA ILE A 286 -23.32 -7.02 -29.52
C ILE A 286 -24.53 -7.12 -28.60
N CYS A 287 -24.40 -6.69 -27.33
CA CYS A 287 -25.51 -6.66 -26.39
C CYS A 287 -26.65 -5.77 -26.88
N LEU A 288 -26.38 -4.59 -27.43
CA LEU A 288 -27.39 -3.70 -27.99
C LEU A 288 -28.07 -4.27 -29.24
N TRP A 289 -27.40 -5.15 -29.98
CA TRP A 289 -28.00 -5.84 -31.11
C TRP A 289 -28.90 -7.01 -30.67
N GLN A 290 -28.49 -7.76 -29.65
CA GLN A 290 -29.19 -8.98 -29.20
C GLN A 290 -30.28 -8.72 -28.16
N ILE A 291 -30.11 -7.74 -27.27
CA ILE A 291 -31.06 -7.46 -26.20
C ILE A 291 -32.28 -6.76 -26.82
N PRO A 292 -33.49 -7.35 -26.69
CA PRO A 292 -34.72 -6.70 -27.14
C PRO A 292 -34.97 -5.44 -26.32
N SER A 293 -35.56 -4.43 -26.95
CA SER A 293 -36.03 -3.25 -26.22
C SER A 293 -37.11 -3.66 -25.22
N LEU A 294 -36.86 -3.44 -23.93
CA LEU A 294 -37.82 -3.67 -22.87
C LEU A 294 -38.31 -2.32 -22.38
N ASP A 295 -39.51 -1.93 -22.78
CA ASP A 295 -40.08 -0.66 -22.35
C ASP A 295 -40.61 -0.76 -20.91
N ILE A 296 -39.84 -0.24 -19.94
CA ILE A 296 -40.14 -0.38 -18.51
C ILE A 296 -41.12 0.70 -18.06
N THR A 297 -40.89 1.95 -18.47
CA THR A 297 -41.67 3.11 -18.04
C THR A 297 -41.39 4.31 -18.94
N HIS A 298 -42.39 5.20 -19.01
CA HIS A 298 -42.32 6.49 -19.70
C HIS A 298 -42.35 7.68 -18.75
N ASP A 299 -42.33 7.44 -17.43
CA ASP A 299 -42.17 8.54 -16.47
C ASP A 299 -40.77 9.15 -16.64
N LYS A 300 -40.73 10.38 -17.15
CA LYS A 300 -39.50 11.06 -17.54
C LYS A 300 -38.50 11.20 -16.39
N ILE A 301 -38.96 11.38 -15.15
CA ILE A 301 -38.07 11.50 -13.99
C ILE A 301 -37.48 10.12 -13.64
N ILE A 302 -38.32 9.08 -13.62
CA ILE A 302 -37.86 7.72 -13.35
C ILE A 302 -36.86 7.26 -14.42
N VAL A 303 -37.17 7.49 -15.69
CA VAL A 303 -36.29 7.19 -16.82
C VAL A 303 -34.95 7.91 -16.68
N ALA A 304 -34.97 9.21 -16.39
CA ALA A 304 -33.73 9.98 -16.28
C ALA A 304 -32.85 9.49 -15.12
N ILE A 305 -33.44 9.30 -13.94
CA ILE A 305 -32.68 8.94 -12.74
C ILE A 305 -32.18 7.50 -12.81
N PHE A 306 -33.06 6.53 -13.10
CA PHE A 306 -32.68 5.11 -13.11
C PHE A 306 -31.92 4.73 -14.38
N GLY A 307 -32.29 5.28 -15.54
CA GLY A 307 -31.52 5.12 -16.77
C GLY A 307 -30.10 5.62 -16.60
N GLY A 308 -29.93 6.83 -16.06
CA GLY A 308 -28.62 7.39 -15.72
C GLY A 308 -27.89 6.54 -14.68
N ALA A 309 -28.53 6.15 -13.59
CA ALA A 309 -27.91 5.35 -12.54
C ALA A 309 -27.44 3.97 -13.05
N PHE A 310 -28.26 3.21 -13.76
CA PHE A 310 -27.85 1.91 -14.32
C PHE A 310 -26.73 2.08 -15.34
N LEU A 311 -26.82 3.07 -16.24
CA LEU A 311 -25.75 3.36 -17.18
C LEU A 311 -24.44 3.67 -16.45
N GLY A 312 -24.51 4.50 -15.41
CA GLY A 312 -23.36 4.85 -14.60
C GLY A 312 -22.78 3.68 -13.79
N ILE A 313 -23.61 2.76 -13.29
CA ILE A 313 -23.14 1.50 -12.68
C ILE A 313 -22.38 0.68 -13.70
N GLY A 314 -22.95 0.50 -14.89
CA GLY A 314 -22.36 -0.28 -15.96
C GLY A 314 -21.00 0.27 -16.39
N VAL A 315 -20.96 1.58 -16.70
CA VAL A 315 -19.73 2.29 -17.08
C VAL A 315 -18.69 2.25 -15.95
N GLY A 316 -19.10 2.51 -14.71
CA GLY A 316 -18.19 2.51 -13.55
C GLY A 316 -17.55 1.14 -13.26
N LEU A 317 -18.29 0.04 -13.43
CA LEU A 317 -17.75 -1.32 -13.28
C LEU A 317 -16.70 -1.64 -14.34
N VAL A 318 -16.94 -1.25 -15.60
CA VAL A 318 -15.99 -1.41 -16.71
C VAL A 318 -14.73 -0.57 -16.45
N MET A 319 -14.90 0.66 -15.96
CA MET A 319 -13.79 1.55 -15.58
C MET A 319 -12.93 0.99 -14.47
N ARG A 320 -13.53 0.41 -13.43
CA ARG A 320 -12.80 -0.24 -12.34
C ARG A 320 -11.95 -1.43 -12.79
N ALA A 321 -12.36 -2.12 -13.85
CA ALA A 321 -11.62 -3.22 -14.45
C ALA A 321 -10.54 -2.77 -15.45
N GLY A 322 -10.29 -1.45 -15.56
CA GLY A 322 -9.27 -0.87 -16.43
C GLY A 322 -9.67 -0.84 -17.91
N ALA A 323 -10.94 -0.57 -18.20
CA ALA A 323 -11.49 -0.42 -19.55
C ALA A 323 -12.44 0.80 -19.62
N ALA A 324 -12.99 1.11 -20.79
CA ALA A 324 -14.00 2.16 -20.94
C ALA A 324 -15.14 1.72 -21.89
N LEU A 325 -16.32 2.32 -21.70
CA LEU A 325 -17.42 2.27 -22.68
C LEU A 325 -17.54 3.58 -23.45
N ASP A 326 -17.31 4.71 -22.77
CA ASP A 326 -17.19 6.02 -23.40
C ASP A 326 -15.72 6.48 -23.37
N GLY A 327 -15.10 6.55 -24.55
CA GLY A 327 -13.68 6.89 -24.67
C GLY A 327 -13.34 8.32 -24.26
N ILE A 328 -14.31 9.25 -24.27
CA ILE A 328 -14.05 10.67 -24.01
C ILE A 328 -13.76 10.93 -22.52
N GLU A 329 -14.57 10.34 -21.63
CA GLU A 329 -14.43 10.55 -20.18
C GLU A 329 -13.18 9.86 -19.62
N VAL A 330 -12.80 8.70 -20.15
CA VAL A 330 -11.61 8.00 -19.65
C VAL A 330 -10.32 8.64 -20.17
N LEU A 331 -10.32 9.19 -21.39
CA LEU A 331 -9.23 10.03 -21.83
C LEU A 331 -9.06 11.28 -20.95
N ALA A 332 -10.14 11.81 -20.36
CA ALA A 332 -10.07 12.92 -19.41
C ALA A 332 -9.36 12.56 -18.11
N LEU A 333 -9.59 11.36 -17.58
CA LEU A 333 -9.00 10.90 -16.33
C LEU A 333 -7.50 10.58 -16.45
N TYR A 334 -7.08 10.06 -17.60
CA TYR A 334 -5.71 9.54 -17.79
C TYR A 334 -4.80 10.43 -18.64
N THR A 335 -5.30 11.55 -19.18
CA THR A 335 -4.49 12.47 -19.98
C THR A 335 -4.28 13.78 -19.23
N LEU A 336 -3.03 14.14 -18.93
CA LEU A 336 -2.66 15.53 -18.59
C LEU A 336 -2.40 16.29 -19.89
N LYS A 337 -3.16 17.36 -20.17
CA LYS A 337 -3.05 18.09 -21.44
C LYS A 337 -2.08 19.28 -21.40
N ARG A 338 -1.34 19.40 -22.52
CA ARG A 338 -0.53 20.53 -22.99
C ARG A 338 -1.36 21.52 -23.86
N THR A 339 -2.67 21.65 -23.62
CA THR A 339 -3.58 22.56 -24.35
C THR A 339 -4.17 23.62 -23.41
N SER A 340 -4.55 24.78 -23.95
CA SER A 340 -5.15 25.87 -23.16
C SER A 340 -6.50 25.53 -22.52
N PHE A 341 -7.23 24.57 -23.09
CA PHE A 341 -8.49 24.04 -22.53
C PHE A 341 -8.26 22.74 -21.76
N THR A 342 -8.94 22.61 -20.63
CA THR A 342 -9.04 21.38 -19.84
C THR A 342 -9.89 20.34 -20.58
N ILE A 343 -9.69 19.05 -20.28
CA ILE A 343 -10.48 18.00 -20.93
C ILE A 343 -11.95 18.09 -20.52
N THR A 344 -12.22 18.43 -19.26
CA THR A 344 -13.58 18.68 -18.75
C THR A 344 -14.32 19.75 -19.56
N GLU A 345 -13.65 20.84 -19.96
CA GLU A 345 -14.25 21.88 -20.82
C GLU A 345 -14.59 21.36 -22.22
N ILE A 346 -13.76 20.47 -22.79
CA ILE A 346 -14.03 19.85 -24.09
C ILE A 346 -15.26 18.94 -24.01
N ILE A 347 -15.38 18.13 -22.96
CA ILE A 347 -16.54 17.27 -22.71
C ILE A 347 -17.81 18.12 -22.57
N LEU A 348 -17.73 19.18 -21.76
CA LEU A 348 -18.83 20.12 -21.58
C LEU A 348 -19.26 20.74 -22.91
N GLY A 349 -18.32 21.16 -23.76
CA GLY A 349 -18.61 21.70 -25.08
C GLY A 349 -19.35 20.71 -25.98
N ILE A 350 -18.91 19.44 -26.01
CA ILE A 350 -19.58 18.38 -26.78
C ILE A 350 -21.00 18.15 -26.26
N ASN A 351 -21.18 18.06 -24.94
CA ASN A 351 -22.48 17.81 -24.33
C ASN A 351 -23.45 18.99 -24.56
N ILE A 352 -22.98 20.24 -24.51
CA ILE A 352 -23.80 21.42 -24.86
C ILE A 352 -24.31 21.30 -26.30
N ILE A 353 -23.47 20.85 -27.24
CA ILE A 353 -23.88 20.66 -28.63
C ILE A 353 -24.92 19.53 -28.74
N ILE A 354 -24.67 18.37 -28.11
CA ILE A 354 -25.59 17.22 -28.13
C ILE A 354 -26.96 17.63 -27.57
N PHE A 355 -27.00 18.21 -26.37
CA PHE A 355 -28.25 18.61 -25.72
C PHE A 355 -28.92 19.80 -26.41
N GLY A 356 -28.15 20.69 -27.03
CA GLY A 356 -28.67 21.78 -27.85
C GLY A 356 -29.40 21.27 -29.10
N ILE A 357 -28.81 20.31 -29.80
CA ILE A 357 -29.46 19.65 -30.95
C ILE A 357 -30.69 18.87 -30.46
N ALA A 358 -30.59 18.17 -29.34
CA ALA A 358 -31.71 17.46 -28.75
C ALA A 358 -32.89 18.40 -28.43
N ALA A 359 -32.61 19.59 -27.89
CA ALA A 359 -33.63 20.60 -27.57
C ALA A 359 -34.35 21.11 -28.83
N LEU A 360 -33.61 21.31 -29.93
CA LEU A 360 -34.16 21.79 -31.20
C LEU A 360 -34.98 20.74 -31.94
N LYS A 361 -34.62 19.46 -31.83
CA LYS A 361 -35.24 18.35 -32.59
C LYS A 361 -36.30 17.57 -31.82
N PHE A 362 -36.07 17.34 -30.54
CA PHE A 362 -36.92 16.50 -29.68
C PHE A 362 -37.59 17.29 -28.55
N GLY A 363 -37.37 18.61 -28.51
CA GLY A 363 -37.95 19.53 -27.55
C GLY A 363 -37.06 19.79 -26.33
N ILE A 364 -37.24 20.98 -25.75
CA ILE A 364 -36.46 21.45 -24.59
C ILE A 364 -36.60 20.49 -23.40
N GLU A 365 -37.80 19.94 -23.20
CA GLU A 365 -38.06 19.03 -22.09
C GLU A 365 -37.20 17.75 -22.15
N THR A 366 -37.14 17.10 -23.31
CA THR A 366 -36.30 15.91 -23.56
C THR A 366 -34.82 16.22 -23.33
N SER A 367 -34.38 17.40 -23.74
CA SER A 367 -33.00 17.86 -23.52
C SER A 367 -32.69 18.06 -22.03
N LEU A 368 -33.59 18.70 -21.26
CA LEU A 368 -33.41 18.88 -19.82
C LEU A 368 -33.37 17.54 -19.06
N TYR A 369 -34.21 16.58 -19.45
CA TYR A 369 -34.14 15.24 -18.88
C TYR A 369 -32.89 14.47 -19.31
N SER A 370 -32.37 14.69 -20.51
CA SER A 370 -31.08 14.14 -20.95
C SER A 370 -29.92 14.70 -20.12
N VAL A 371 -29.94 16.00 -19.81
CA VAL A 371 -28.98 16.62 -18.87
C VAL A 371 -29.07 15.98 -17.49
N LEU A 372 -30.29 15.73 -16.98
CA LEU A 372 -30.50 15.05 -15.70
C LEU A 372 -30.00 13.59 -15.73
N THR A 373 -30.24 12.89 -16.84
CA THR A 373 -29.77 11.52 -17.07
C THR A 373 -28.25 11.45 -17.04
N TYR A 374 -27.60 12.34 -17.79
CA TYR A 374 -26.14 12.48 -17.80
C TYR A 374 -25.59 12.77 -16.40
N PHE A 375 -26.20 13.72 -15.68
CA PHE A 375 -25.78 14.04 -14.31
C PHE A 375 -25.90 12.82 -13.37
N ALA A 376 -26.99 12.07 -13.44
CA ALA A 376 -27.19 10.86 -12.64
C ALA A 376 -26.16 9.77 -12.99
N ALA A 377 -25.86 9.59 -14.28
CA ALA A 377 -24.83 8.67 -14.76
C ALA A 377 -23.45 9.06 -14.23
N THR A 378 -22.99 10.30 -14.43
CA THR A 378 -21.69 10.77 -13.95
C THR A 378 -21.54 10.58 -12.43
N LYS A 379 -22.56 10.95 -11.63
CA LYS A 379 -22.50 10.77 -10.17
C LYS A 379 -22.42 9.32 -9.75
N THR A 380 -23.05 8.43 -10.52
CA THR A 380 -23.03 7.01 -10.24
C THR A 380 -21.71 6.38 -10.68
N ILE A 381 -21.12 6.82 -11.79
CA ILE A 381 -19.76 6.46 -12.22
C ILE A 381 -18.76 6.84 -11.13
N ASP A 382 -18.76 8.10 -10.67
CA ASP A 382 -17.87 8.58 -9.61
C ASP A 382 -17.97 7.68 -8.36
N TYR A 383 -19.20 7.40 -7.93
CA TYR A 383 -19.46 6.56 -6.76
C TYR A 383 -18.94 5.12 -6.94
N VAL A 384 -19.14 4.53 -8.11
CA VAL A 384 -18.72 3.16 -8.39
C VAL A 384 -17.21 3.07 -8.53
N VAL A 385 -16.57 4.02 -9.23
CA VAL A 385 -15.12 4.05 -9.50
C VAL A 385 -14.32 4.38 -8.25
N GLU A 386 -14.67 5.45 -7.52
CA GLU A 386 -13.94 5.85 -6.30
C GLU A 386 -14.27 4.95 -5.09
N GLY A 387 -15.44 4.31 -5.09
CA GLY A 387 -15.91 3.46 -4.01
C GLY A 387 -16.42 4.21 -2.78
N ILE A 388 -17.04 3.47 -1.85
CA ILE A 388 -17.73 4.02 -0.67
C ILE A 388 -16.76 4.70 0.34
N GLN A 389 -15.49 4.27 0.34
CA GLN A 389 -14.46 4.74 1.28
C GLN A 389 -13.36 5.53 0.55
N ALA A 390 -13.72 6.66 -0.04
CA ALA A 390 -12.73 7.65 -0.46
C ALA A 390 -11.87 8.06 0.76
N PHE A 391 -10.56 7.81 0.68
CA PHE A 391 -9.61 8.29 1.67
C PHE A 391 -9.46 9.80 1.51
N THR A 392 -9.51 10.50 2.63
CA THR A 392 -9.33 11.93 2.70
C THR A 392 -8.10 12.21 3.54
N GLY A 393 -7.13 12.90 2.93
CA GLY A 393 -5.98 13.46 3.62
C GLY A 393 -6.42 14.72 4.33
N VAL A 394 -6.19 14.80 5.63
CA VAL A 394 -6.59 15.94 6.44
C VAL A 394 -5.35 16.57 7.03
N THR A 395 -5.19 17.85 6.76
CA THR A 395 -4.15 18.69 7.34
C THR A 395 -4.78 19.56 8.43
N ILE A 396 -4.14 19.59 9.59
CA ILE A 396 -4.61 20.26 10.80
C ILE A 396 -3.50 21.17 11.30
N ILE A 397 -3.81 22.46 11.41
CA ILE A 397 -2.90 23.49 11.91
C ILE A 397 -3.58 24.14 13.12
N SER A 398 -2.98 24.04 14.30
CA SER A 398 -3.57 24.51 15.55
C SER A 398 -2.48 24.92 16.54
N ALA A 399 -2.83 25.85 17.44
CA ALA A 399 -1.99 26.19 18.58
C ALA A 399 -1.91 25.07 19.63
N LYS A 400 -2.88 24.15 19.64
CA LYS A 400 -2.98 23.01 20.54
C LYS A 400 -2.61 21.69 19.86
N SER A 401 -1.59 21.73 18.99
CA SER A 401 -1.19 20.58 18.17
C SER A 401 -0.86 19.33 19.01
N GLU A 402 -0.19 19.46 20.16
CA GLU A 402 0.15 18.32 21.03
C GLU A 402 -1.09 17.54 21.52
N GLU A 403 -2.12 18.26 21.98
CA GLU A 403 -3.35 17.64 22.47
C GLU A 403 -4.10 16.94 21.32
N ILE A 404 -4.14 17.56 20.14
CA ILE A 404 -4.72 16.97 18.94
C ILE A 404 -3.96 15.70 18.53
N LYS A 405 -2.62 15.72 18.53
CA LYS A 405 -1.79 14.53 18.22
C LYS A 405 -2.13 13.37 19.15
N TYR A 406 -2.18 13.62 20.46
CA TYR A 406 -2.53 12.61 21.46
C TYR A 406 -3.92 12.01 21.19
N GLN A 407 -4.93 12.85 20.95
CA GLN A 407 -6.30 12.40 20.73
C GLN A 407 -6.45 11.63 19.40
N LEU A 408 -5.74 12.02 18.35
CA LEU A 408 -5.75 11.30 17.07
C LEU A 408 -5.15 9.90 17.19
N VAL A 409 -3.98 9.79 17.83
CA VAL A 409 -3.28 8.50 17.97
C VAL A 409 -3.99 7.59 18.95
N ASN A 410 -4.30 8.08 20.17
CA ASN A 410 -4.73 7.22 21.27
C ASN A 410 -6.24 7.03 21.34
N LYS A 411 -7.05 8.01 20.92
CA LYS A 411 -8.52 7.92 20.99
C LYS A 411 -9.16 7.54 19.65
N LEU A 412 -8.63 8.05 18.54
CA LEU A 412 -9.11 7.69 17.20
C LEU A 412 -8.36 6.51 16.58
N GLY A 413 -7.21 6.11 17.12
CA GLY A 413 -6.41 5.00 16.60
C GLY A 413 -5.84 5.29 15.22
N ARG A 414 -5.49 6.55 14.94
CA ARG A 414 -5.06 6.99 13.61
C ARG A 414 -3.59 7.35 13.60
N GLY A 415 -2.88 6.79 12.63
CA GLY A 415 -1.53 7.23 12.29
C GLY A 415 -1.54 8.69 11.85
N ILE A 416 -0.52 9.42 12.26
CA ILE A 416 -0.31 10.82 11.90
C ILE A 416 1.12 11.01 11.37
N THR A 417 1.28 11.99 10.51
CA THR A 417 2.57 12.53 10.09
C THR A 417 2.62 13.98 10.52
N VAL A 418 3.78 14.42 11.01
CA VAL A 418 3.97 15.80 11.49
C VAL A 418 4.93 16.51 10.57
N TYR A 419 4.49 17.60 9.96
CA TYR A 419 5.35 18.56 9.29
C TYR A 419 5.70 19.68 10.26
N LYS A 420 6.99 20.03 10.35
CA LYS A 420 7.43 21.20 11.10
C LYS A 420 7.24 22.44 10.24
N GLY A 421 6.61 23.48 10.79
CA GLY A 421 6.38 24.73 10.08
C GLY A 421 6.08 25.89 11.03
N GLU A 422 5.74 27.03 10.46
CA GLU A 422 5.38 28.24 11.22
C GLU A 422 3.97 28.70 10.85
N ARG A 423 3.27 29.28 11.83
CA ARG A 423 1.93 29.89 11.67
C ARG A 423 1.97 31.35 12.13
N GLY A 424 1.01 32.17 11.70
CA GLY A 424 0.76 33.49 12.30
C GLY A 424 0.84 34.67 11.34
N PHE A 425 1.43 34.49 10.15
CA PHE A 425 1.47 35.48 9.06
C PHE A 425 0.07 35.79 8.53
N LEU A 426 -0.68 36.62 9.25
CA LEU A 426 -2.08 36.95 8.97
C LEU A 426 -2.20 38.39 8.42
N PRO A 427 -3.25 38.69 7.64
CA PRO A 427 -3.52 40.06 7.21
C PRO A 427 -3.58 41.02 8.41
N GLY A 428 -2.75 42.07 8.39
CA GLY A 428 -2.63 43.04 9.48
C GLY A 428 -1.74 42.62 10.66
N LYS A 429 -1.16 41.41 10.64
CA LYS A 429 -0.21 40.90 11.63
C LYS A 429 0.85 40.01 10.96
N TYR A 430 1.63 40.58 10.04
CA TYR A 430 2.65 39.84 9.31
C TYR A 430 3.84 39.46 10.19
N ASP A 431 4.27 40.35 11.09
CA ASP A 431 5.48 40.13 11.90
C ASP A 431 5.28 39.18 13.09
N VAL A 432 4.11 38.55 13.19
CA VAL A 432 3.77 37.61 14.26
C VAL A 432 3.81 36.20 13.70
N SER A 433 4.85 35.44 14.00
CA SER A 433 4.89 34.00 13.72
C SER A 433 5.19 33.19 14.98
N ALA A 434 4.84 31.91 14.93
CA ALA A 434 5.18 30.94 15.94
C ALA A 434 5.38 29.57 15.28
N ASP A 435 6.36 28.82 15.79
CA ASP A 435 6.54 27.41 15.44
C ASP A 435 5.24 26.63 15.69
N CYS A 436 4.91 25.74 14.76
CA CYS A 436 3.78 24.86 14.89
C CYS A 436 4.03 23.51 14.22
N ASP A 437 3.45 22.48 14.84
CA ASP A 437 3.35 21.16 14.25
C ASP A 437 2.09 21.12 13.38
N ILE A 438 2.29 20.95 12.08
CA ILE A 438 1.22 20.73 11.10
C ILE A 438 0.97 19.22 11.07
N ILE A 439 -0.22 18.81 11.49
CA ILE A 439 -0.59 17.40 11.62
C ILE A 439 -1.27 16.96 10.33
N TYR A 440 -0.79 15.87 9.75
CA TYR A 440 -1.40 15.22 8.60
C TYR A 440 -1.89 13.83 8.98
N THR A 441 -3.12 13.49 8.60
CA THR A 441 -3.69 12.16 8.81
C THR A 441 -4.56 11.74 7.65
N VAL A 442 -4.67 10.44 7.43
CA VAL A 442 -5.53 9.86 6.40
C VAL A 442 -6.71 9.16 7.06
N ILE A 443 -7.91 9.63 6.78
CA ILE A 443 -9.16 9.09 7.32
C ILE A 443 -10.15 8.80 6.20
N THR A 444 -11.22 8.07 6.50
CA THR A 444 -12.31 7.86 5.54
C THR A 444 -13.31 9.02 5.56
N ARG A 445 -14.07 9.21 4.47
CA ARG A 445 -15.13 10.24 4.38
C ARG A 445 -16.14 10.17 5.55
N LEU A 446 -16.47 8.96 6.01
CA LEU A 446 -17.39 8.73 7.15
C LEU A 446 -16.83 9.22 8.49
N GLU A 447 -15.51 9.27 8.62
CA GLU A 447 -14.82 9.67 9.85
C GLU A 447 -14.59 11.18 9.94
N MET A 448 -14.77 11.89 8.83
CA MET A 448 -14.55 13.33 8.74
C MET A 448 -15.34 14.10 9.79
N ARG A 449 -16.61 13.71 9.99
CA ARG A 449 -17.47 14.34 11.00
C ARG A 449 -16.93 14.13 12.42
N LYS A 450 -16.48 12.91 12.74
CA LYS A 450 -15.93 12.58 14.07
C LYS A 450 -14.62 13.33 14.33
N LEU A 451 -13.74 13.39 13.32
CA LEU A 451 -12.49 14.13 13.38
C LEU A 451 -12.72 15.63 13.59
N LYS A 452 -13.61 16.23 12.80
CA LYS A 452 -13.91 17.67 12.87
C LYS A 452 -14.45 18.07 14.25
N ASN A 453 -15.37 17.27 14.80
CA ASN A 453 -15.91 17.52 16.14
C ASN A 453 -14.80 17.43 17.21
N LEU A 454 -13.96 16.40 17.15
CA LEU A 454 -12.85 16.23 18.09
C LEU A 454 -11.87 17.40 18.06
N ILE A 455 -11.53 17.90 16.87
CA ILE A 455 -10.62 19.06 16.74
C ILE A 455 -11.32 20.32 17.26
N TYR A 456 -12.58 20.53 16.90
CA TYR A 456 -13.35 21.71 17.33
C TYR A 456 -13.51 21.78 18.85
N ASP A 457 -13.71 20.65 19.52
CA ASP A 457 -13.81 20.57 20.98
C ASP A 457 -12.49 20.97 21.67
N ILE A 458 -11.34 20.70 21.03
CA ILE A 458 -10.01 21.03 21.56
C ILE A 458 -9.65 22.48 21.23
N ASP A 459 -9.73 22.86 19.96
CA ASP A 459 -9.39 24.18 19.44
C ASP A 459 -10.40 24.62 18.34
N PRO A 460 -11.38 25.45 18.70
CA PRO A 460 -12.34 26.02 17.74
C PRO A 460 -11.67 26.88 16.65
N ASN A 461 -10.45 27.38 16.88
CA ASN A 461 -9.70 28.21 15.94
C ASN A 461 -8.72 27.40 15.07
N ALA A 462 -8.71 26.07 15.19
CA ALA A 462 -7.86 25.22 14.36
C ALA A 462 -8.22 25.36 12.88
N PHE A 463 -7.20 25.51 12.04
CA PHE A 463 -7.37 25.49 10.59
C PHE A 463 -7.26 24.05 10.10
N VAL A 464 -8.35 23.53 9.55
CA VAL A 464 -8.45 22.16 9.05
C VAL A 464 -8.87 22.19 7.60
N PHE A 465 -8.09 21.56 6.73
CA PHE A 465 -8.46 21.36 5.33
C PHE A 465 -8.23 19.91 4.91
N ALA A 466 -8.95 19.51 3.89
CA ALA A 466 -9.08 18.12 3.50
C ALA A 466 -8.97 17.98 1.99
N ASN A 467 -8.16 17.03 1.55
CA ASN A 467 -7.92 16.72 0.14
C ASN A 467 -8.32 15.27 -0.12
N THR A 468 -9.02 15.01 -1.22
CA THR A 468 -9.28 13.64 -1.66
C THR A 468 -7.96 13.00 -2.07
N ILE A 469 -7.65 11.85 -1.48
CA ILE A 469 -6.48 11.05 -1.89
C ILE A 469 -6.97 10.02 -2.91
N LYS A 470 -6.44 10.08 -4.13
CA LYS A 470 -6.78 9.14 -5.21
C LYS A 470 -6.24 7.74 -4.93
N GLU A 471 -5.00 7.65 -4.45
CA GLU A 471 -4.34 6.39 -4.10
C GLU A 471 -3.47 6.61 -2.85
N ALA A 472 -3.54 5.67 -1.91
CA ALA A 472 -2.65 5.60 -0.75
C ALA A 472 -2.19 4.15 -0.58
N SER A 473 -0.88 3.94 -0.45
CA SER A 473 -0.26 2.62 -0.27
C SER A 473 0.78 2.68 0.84
N GLY A 474 0.83 1.65 1.68
CA GLY A 474 1.65 1.62 2.90
C GLY A 474 1.05 2.40 4.10
N GLY A 475 1.78 2.43 5.22
CA GLY A 475 1.39 3.15 6.45
C GLY A 475 0.27 2.50 7.27
N ILE A 476 -0.10 3.12 8.39
CA ILE A 476 -1.22 2.70 9.27
C ILE A 476 -2.54 3.17 8.65
N ILE A 477 -2.88 2.61 7.48
CA ILE A 477 -4.20 2.79 6.86
C ILE A 477 -5.03 1.58 7.25
N LYS A 478 -6.20 1.81 7.84
CA LYS A 478 -7.11 0.73 8.25
C LYS A 478 -7.37 -0.16 7.02
N SER A 479 -6.96 -1.43 7.12
CA SER A 479 -7.13 -2.44 6.07
C SER A 479 -8.58 -2.47 5.59
N ARG A 480 -8.78 -2.62 4.27
CA ARG A 480 -10.06 -3.00 3.66
C ARG A 480 -10.62 -4.17 4.45
N VAL A 481 -11.72 -3.95 5.18
CA VAL A 481 -12.55 -5.07 5.62
C VAL A 481 -13.08 -5.69 4.33
N LYS A 482 -12.50 -6.82 3.92
CA LYS A 482 -13.07 -7.67 2.88
C LYS A 482 -14.39 -8.16 3.45
N HIS A 483 -15.50 -7.57 3.00
CA HIS A 483 -16.82 -8.16 3.17
C HIS A 483 -16.99 -9.33 2.22
#